data_AF-A0A0C9Z049-F1
#
_entry.id   AF-A0A0C9Z049-F1
#
_cell.length_a   1.000
_cell.length_b   1.000
_cell.length_c   1.000
_cell.angle_alpha   90.00
_cell.angle_beta   90.00
_cell.angle_gamma   90.00
#
_symmetry.space_group_name_H-M   'P 1'
#
loop_
_entity.id
_entity.type
_entity.pdbx_description
1 polymer ?
#
loop_
_entity_poly.entity_id
_entity_poly.type
_entity_poly.pdbx_seq_one_letter_code
_entity_poly.pdbx_strand_id
1 'polypeptide(L)'
;SEPMSSVELYIPREVAHDTVTELGELGNVQFNDLNPNVNPFQRSFVGEIRRFEDMARRTRFFISQIEKEKDPIMIRPLSDSAPLITVGPRAARTIDELDEVLGEHEARLLQMNESYKTLSERTKELVEARHVLRETAVFF
;
A
#
# COMPACT_ATOMS: atom_id res chain seq x y z
N SER A 1 2.05 2.49 39.55
CA SER A 1 2.90 3.03 38.47
C SER A 1 4.29 2.49 38.65
N GLU A 2 4.87 1.92 37.60
CA GLU A 2 6.28 1.52 37.62
C GLU A 2 7.18 2.77 37.58
N PRO A 3 8.39 2.72 38.18
CA PRO A 3 9.31 3.85 38.16
C PRO A 3 9.81 4.09 36.73
N MET A 4 9.58 5.30 36.22
CA MET A 4 10.04 5.72 34.89
C MET A 4 11.32 6.54 35.00
N SER A 5 12.21 6.38 34.02
CA SER A 5 13.44 7.17 33.90
C SER A 5 13.49 7.85 32.54
N SER A 6 13.93 9.11 32.52
CA SER A 6 14.16 9.86 31.28
C SER A 6 15.61 9.66 30.84
N VAL A 7 15.80 9.23 29.60
CA VAL A 7 17.13 8.96 29.02
C VAL A 7 17.28 9.78 27.74
N GLU A 8 18.47 10.35 27.55
CA GLU A 8 18.86 11.02 26.31
C GLU A 8 19.68 10.07 25.43
N LEU A 9 19.27 9.93 24.17
CA LEU A 9 19.91 9.04 23.19
C LEU A 9 20.61 9.87 22.11
N TYR A 10 21.91 9.63 21.93
CA TYR A 10 22.69 10.20 20.83
C TYR A 10 22.93 9.12 19.79
N ILE A 11 22.27 9.26 18.64
CA ILE A 11 22.28 8.23 17.58
C ILE A 11 22.90 8.83 16.31
N PRO A 12 23.97 8.24 15.76
CA PRO A 12 24.49 8.61 14.46
C PRO A 12 23.45 8.36 13.36
N ARG A 13 23.37 9.24 12.34
CA ARG A 13 22.32 9.21 11.32
C ARG A 13 22.32 7.90 10.52
N GLU A 14 23.50 7.36 10.27
CA GLU A 14 23.73 6.14 9.48
C GLU A 14 23.13 4.87 10.11
N VAL A 15 22.98 4.83 11.43
CA VAL A 15 22.41 3.68 12.17
C VAL A 15 21.04 4.01 12.78
N ALA A 16 20.47 5.16 12.44
CA ALA A 16 19.23 5.64 13.07
C ALA A 16 18.05 4.71 12.81
N HIS A 17 17.86 4.23 11.58
CA HIS A 17 16.78 3.29 11.25
C HIS A 17 16.91 1.98 12.01
N ASP A 18 18.09 1.34 11.94
CA ASP A 18 18.36 0.08 12.63
C ASP A 18 18.14 0.21 14.15
N THR A 19 18.66 1.28 14.76
CA THR A 19 18.51 1.54 16.20
C THR A 19 17.04 1.72 16.59
N VAL A 20 16.27 2.47 15.80
CA VAL A 20 14.84 2.70 16.08
C VAL A 20 14.03 1.40 15.91
N THR A 21 14.37 0.54 14.95
CA THR A 21 13.72 -0.76 14.80
C THR A 21 13.94 -1.63 16.04
N GLU A 22 15.19 -1.77 16.49
CA GLU A 22 15.52 -2.55 17.70
C GLU A 22 14.80 -1.99 18.94
N LEU A 23 14.76 -0.66 19.11
CA LEU A 23 14.01 -0.02 20.19
C LEU A 23 12.50 -0.29 20.10
N GLY A 24 11.95 -0.35 18.89
CA GLY A 24 10.55 -0.68 18.65
C GLY A 24 10.22 -2.13 18.99
N GLU A 25 11.12 -3.08 18.69
CA GLU A 25 10.96 -4.49 19.03
C GLU A 25 11.03 -4.75 20.55
N LEU A 26 11.87 -4.00 21.26
CA LEU A 26 11.95 -4.06 22.71
C LEU A 26 10.66 -3.57 23.39
N GLY A 27 9.94 -2.61 22.80
CA GLY A 27 8.62 -2.16 23.26
C GLY A 27 8.60 -1.40 24.60
N ASN A 28 9.77 -1.05 25.15
CA ASN A 28 9.92 -0.49 26.50
C ASN A 28 10.24 1.01 26.53
N VAL A 29 10.15 1.69 25.38
CA VAL A 29 10.55 3.10 25.23
C VAL A 29 9.39 3.93 24.72
N GLN A 30 9.16 5.08 25.36
CA GLN A 30 8.24 6.11 24.90
C GLN A 30 9.05 7.33 24.44
N PHE A 31 8.90 7.72 23.18
CA PHE A 31 9.56 8.91 22.64
C PHE A 31 8.79 10.19 22.99
N ASN A 32 9.53 11.24 23.33
CA ASN A 32 9.01 12.59 23.52
C ASN A 32 9.28 13.44 22.27
N ASP A 33 8.29 14.21 21.81
CA ASP A 33 8.48 15.15 20.69
C ASP A 33 9.33 16.34 21.15
N LEU A 34 10.59 16.39 20.72
CA LEU A 34 11.50 17.50 20.98
C LEU A 34 11.28 18.69 20.04
N ASN A 35 10.48 18.53 18.97
CA ASN A 35 10.25 19.55 17.95
C ASN A 35 8.77 19.95 17.81
N PRO A 36 8.05 20.29 18.89
CA PRO A 36 6.60 20.55 18.85
C PRO A 36 6.24 21.78 18.00
N ASN A 37 7.14 22.77 17.92
CA ASN A 37 6.92 24.02 17.19
C ASN A 37 7.26 23.92 15.70
N VAL A 38 7.84 22.80 15.25
CA VAL A 38 8.20 22.60 13.85
C VAL A 38 7.02 22.00 13.11
N ASN A 39 6.58 22.69 12.05
CA ASN A 39 5.51 22.23 11.17
C ASN A 39 5.83 20.84 10.61
N PRO A 40 4.89 19.87 10.64
CA PRO A 40 5.07 18.54 10.06
C PRO A 40 5.73 18.52 8.68
N PHE A 41 5.40 19.46 7.79
CA PHE A 41 5.97 19.52 6.44
C PHE A 41 7.43 19.96 6.36
N GLN A 42 7.95 20.57 7.43
CA GLN A 42 9.33 21.04 7.54
C GLN A 42 10.20 20.08 8.36
N ARG A 43 9.61 19.01 8.93
CA ARG A 43 10.35 18.01 9.70
C ARG A 43 11.25 17.18 8.78
N SER A 44 12.28 16.57 9.37
CA SER A 44 13.08 15.57 8.67
C SER A 44 12.23 14.33 8.31
N PHE A 45 12.64 13.57 7.29
CA PHE A 45 11.99 12.32 6.83
C PHE A 45 10.60 12.45 6.19
N VAL A 46 10.08 13.66 5.96
CA VAL A 46 8.76 13.87 5.32
C VAL A 46 8.66 13.22 3.93
N GLY A 47 9.76 13.22 3.16
CA GLY A 47 9.80 12.57 1.85
C GLY A 47 9.58 11.06 1.94
N GLU A 48 10.24 10.40 2.89
CA GLU A 48 10.10 8.97 3.14
C GLU A 48 8.69 8.63 3.67
N ILE A 49 8.16 9.45 4.59
CA ILE A 49 6.79 9.27 5.10
C ILE A 49 5.77 9.31 3.96
N ARG A 50 5.86 10.32 3.08
CA ARG A 50 4.95 10.44 1.92
C ARG A 50 5.06 9.24 0.98
N ARG A 51 6.27 8.75 0.76
CA ARG A 51 6.51 7.55 -0.05
C ARG A 51 5.80 6.33 0.53
N PHE A 52 5.93 6.09 1.84
CA PHE A 52 5.21 5.00 2.51
C PHE A 52 3.69 5.21 2.52
N GLU A 53 3.21 6.46 2.64
CA GLU A 53 1.78 6.78 2.52
C GLU A 53 1.23 6.41 1.13
N ASP A 54 1.98 6.70 0.06
CA ASP A 54 1.63 6.33 -1.30
C ASP A 54 1.65 4.81 -1.51
N MET A 55 2.67 4.11 -1.01
CA MET A 55 2.70 2.64 -1.03
C MET A 55 1.50 2.04 -0.28
N ALA A 56 1.16 2.58 0.89
CA ALA A 56 -0.02 2.13 1.65
C ALA A 56 -1.33 2.42 0.91
N ARG A 57 -1.42 3.54 0.18
CA ARG A 57 -2.56 3.84 -0.70
C ARG A 57 -2.72 2.78 -1.80
N ARG A 58 -1.62 2.36 -2.44
CA ARG A 58 -1.63 1.28 -3.45
C ARG A 58 -2.11 -0.03 -2.86
N THR A 59 -1.62 -0.41 -1.68
CA THR A 59 -2.08 -1.64 -1.00
C THR A 59 -3.57 -1.59 -0.67
N ARG A 60 -4.09 -0.46 -0.18
CA ARG A 60 -5.54 -0.28 0.04
C ARG A 60 -6.34 -0.40 -1.26
N PHE A 61 -5.82 0.13 -2.35
CA PHE A 61 -6.43 -0.05 -3.67
C PHE A 61 -6.49 -1.54 -4.05
N PHE A 62 -5.43 -2.31 -3.86
CA PHE A 62 -5.43 -3.76 -4.15
C PHE A 62 -6.45 -4.53 -3.33
N ILE A 63 -6.55 -4.26 -2.03
CA ILE A 63 -7.57 -4.86 -1.16
C ILE A 63 -8.97 -4.56 -1.72
N SER A 64 -9.25 -3.31 -2.11
CA SER A 64 -10.54 -2.94 -2.69
C SER A 64 -10.84 -3.60 -4.04
N GLN A 65 -9.82 -4.02 -4.80
CA GLN A 65 -10.02 -4.78 -6.04
C GLN A 65 -10.33 -6.24 -5.73
N ILE A 66 -9.61 -6.83 -4.79
CA ILE A 66 -9.82 -8.21 -4.35
C ILE A 66 -11.24 -8.38 -3.78
N GLU A 67 -11.71 -7.43 -2.98
CA GLU A 67 -13.06 -7.45 -2.40
C GLU A 67 -14.19 -7.35 -3.44
N LYS A 68 -13.92 -6.83 -4.64
CA LYS A 68 -14.92 -6.75 -5.73
C LYS A 68 -15.08 -8.06 -6.48
N GLU A 69 -14.09 -8.95 -6.38
CA GLU A 69 -14.14 -10.24 -7.06
C GLU A 69 -15.11 -11.18 -6.36
N LYS A 70 -15.89 -11.92 -7.16
CA LYS A 70 -16.90 -12.84 -6.65
C LYS A 70 -16.27 -14.10 -6.05
N ASP A 71 -15.14 -14.51 -6.63
CA ASP A 71 -14.42 -15.69 -6.19
C ASP A 71 -13.41 -15.30 -5.09
N PRO A 72 -13.33 -16.06 -3.99
CA PRO A 72 -12.42 -15.74 -2.91
C PRO A 72 -10.98 -15.93 -3.37
N ILE A 73 -10.25 -14.81 -3.48
CA ILE A 73 -8.81 -14.83 -3.73
C ILE A 73 -8.12 -15.16 -2.41
N MET A 74 -7.46 -16.32 -2.34
CA MET A 74 -6.68 -16.70 -1.15
C MET A 74 -5.42 -15.83 -1.04
N ILE A 75 -5.42 -14.93 -0.06
CA ILE A 75 -4.22 -14.18 0.33
C ILE A 75 -3.43 -15.06 1.29
N ARG A 76 -2.14 -15.26 1.00
CA ARG A 76 -1.24 -16.00 1.88
C ARG A 76 -1.15 -15.29 3.24
N PRO A 77 -1.28 -16.01 4.37
CA PRO A 77 -1.09 -15.39 5.68
C PRO A 77 0.34 -14.88 5.82
N LEU A 78 0.51 -13.84 6.66
CA LEU A 78 1.81 -13.21 6.89
C LEU A 78 2.84 -14.22 7.44
N SER A 79 2.41 -15.19 8.24
CA SER A 79 3.26 -16.25 8.81
C SER A 79 3.98 -17.09 7.76
N ASP A 80 3.37 -17.26 6.59
CA ASP A 80 3.86 -18.14 5.52
C ASP A 80 4.59 -17.33 4.44
N SER A 81 4.68 -16.01 4.63
CA SER A 81 5.34 -15.07 3.74
C SER A 81 6.79 -14.88 4.19
N ALA A 82 7.70 -14.74 3.24
CA ALA A 82 9.10 -14.46 3.58
C ALA A 82 9.19 -13.12 4.33
N PRO A 83 9.98 -13.04 5.42
CA PRO A 83 10.12 -11.80 6.16
C PRO A 83 10.69 -10.71 5.26
N LEU A 84 10.07 -9.53 5.29
CA LEU A 84 10.58 -8.37 4.59
C LEU A 84 11.78 -7.83 5.36
N ILE A 85 12.93 -7.71 4.69
CA ILE A 85 14.13 -7.14 5.30
C ILE A 85 13.95 -5.63 5.36
N THR A 86 13.68 -5.10 6.56
CA THR A 86 13.45 -3.67 6.82
C THR A 86 14.64 -2.99 7.52
N VAL A 87 15.66 -3.76 7.93
CA VAL A 87 16.87 -3.29 8.61
C VAL A 87 18.15 -3.75 7.90
N GLY A 88 19.24 -3.03 8.16
CA GLY A 88 20.57 -3.32 7.64
C GLY A 88 20.80 -2.84 6.19
N PRO A 89 21.95 -3.20 5.60
CA PRO A 89 22.46 -2.55 4.38
C PRO A 89 21.61 -2.80 3.12
N ARG A 90 20.73 -3.82 3.15
CA ARG A 90 19.86 -4.17 2.03
C ARG A 90 18.45 -3.58 2.16
N ALA A 91 18.09 -3.04 3.32
CA ALA A 91 16.74 -2.56 3.61
C ALA A 91 16.26 -1.49 2.62
N ALA A 92 17.07 -0.46 2.40
CA ALA A 92 16.72 0.63 1.47
C ALA A 92 16.40 0.09 0.07
N ARG A 93 17.24 -0.81 -0.44
CA ARG A 93 17.03 -1.45 -1.74
C ARG A 93 15.76 -2.29 -1.78
N THR A 94 15.47 -3.04 -0.72
CA THR A 94 14.25 -3.85 -0.64
C THR A 94 12.99 -2.98 -0.62
N ILE A 95 13.02 -1.83 0.06
CA ILE A 95 11.92 -0.85 0.01
C ILE A 95 11.79 -0.23 -1.37
N ASP A 96 12.90 0.05 -2.05
CA ASP A 96 12.91 0.57 -3.42
C ASP A 96 12.27 -0.38 -4.42
N GLU A 97 12.69 -1.64 -4.40
CA GLU A 97 12.12 -2.71 -5.23
C GLU A 97 10.63 -2.90 -4.92
N LEU A 98 10.22 -2.81 -3.66
CA LEU A 98 8.81 -2.92 -3.27
C LEU A 98 7.95 -1.77 -3.83
N ASP A 99 8.43 -0.53 -3.74
CA ASP A 99 7.71 0.64 -4.25
C ASP A 99 7.50 0.54 -5.78
N GLU A 100 8.54 0.14 -6.51
CA GLU A 100 8.48 -0.08 -7.96
C GLU A 100 7.44 -1.15 -8.31
N VAL A 101 7.50 -2.32 -7.67
CA VAL A 101 6.56 -3.43 -7.91
C VAL A 101 5.12 -3.04 -7.60
N LEU A 102 4.87 -2.31 -6.50
CA LEU A 102 3.54 -1.80 -6.18
C LEU A 102 3.04 -0.83 -7.26
N GLY A 103 3.91 0.04 -7.77
CA GLY A 103 3.57 1.00 -8.83
C GLY A 103 3.21 0.31 -10.16
N GLU A 104 4.00 -0.67 -10.57
CA GLU A 104 3.72 -1.46 -11.79
C GLU A 104 2.39 -2.21 -11.70
N HIS A 105 2.11 -2.83 -10.55
CA HIS A 105 0.86 -3.55 -10.33
C HIS A 105 -0.36 -2.61 -10.30
N GLU A 106 -0.25 -1.44 -9.69
CA GLU A 106 -1.30 -0.40 -9.72
C GLU A 106 -1.62 0.00 -11.16
N ALA A 107 -0.60 0.35 -11.95
CA ALA A 107 -0.79 0.75 -13.35
C ALA A 107 -1.44 -0.35 -14.18
N ARG A 108 -0.98 -1.61 -14.03
CA ARG A 108 -1.53 -2.76 -14.75
C ARG A 108 -2.98 -3.03 -14.40
N LEU A 109 -3.34 -2.96 -13.12
CA LEU A 109 -4.72 -3.18 -12.66
C LEU A 109 -5.65 -2.07 -13.13
N LEU A 110 -5.21 -0.81 -13.12
CA LEU A 110 -5.99 0.31 -13.65
C LEU A 110 -6.31 0.12 -15.14
N GLN A 111 -5.30 -0.23 -15.95
CA GLN A 111 -5.48 -0.49 -17.37
C GLN A 111 -6.44 -1.67 -17.63
N MET A 112 -6.29 -2.75 -16.87
CA MET A 112 -7.14 -3.93 -17.00
C MET A 112 -8.60 -3.62 -16.63
N ASN A 113 -8.81 -2.85 -15.56
CA ASN A 113 -10.14 -2.41 -15.12
C ASN A 113 -10.83 -1.52 -16.16
N GLU A 114 -10.09 -0.57 -16.74
CA GLU A 114 -10.61 0.28 -17.81
C GLU A 114 -11.00 -0.56 -19.04
N SER A 115 -10.13 -1.47 -19.46
CA SER A 115 -10.37 -2.36 -20.59
C SER A 115 -11.60 -3.25 -20.36
N TYR A 116 -11.73 -3.80 -19.15
CA TYR A 116 -12.88 -4.61 -18.75
C TYR A 116 -14.18 -3.80 -18.75
N LYS A 117 -14.15 -2.57 -18.23
CA LYS A 117 -15.31 -1.66 -18.24
C LYS A 117 -15.78 -1.39 -19.67
N THR A 118 -14.87 -0.99 -20.56
CA THR A 118 -15.21 -0.72 -21.97
C THR A 118 -15.78 -1.95 -22.67
N LEU A 119 -15.21 -3.14 -22.42
CA LEU A 119 -15.73 -4.38 -23.00
C LEU A 119 -17.12 -4.72 -22.46
N SER A 120 -17.35 -4.53 -21.16
CA SER A 120 -18.64 -4.75 -20.51
C SER A 120 -19.72 -3.84 -21.08
N GLU A 121 -19.43 -2.56 -21.26
CA GLU A 121 -20.35 -1.57 -21.84
C GLU A 121 -20.72 -1.94 -23.28
N ARG A 122 -19.73 -2.19 -24.14
CA ARG A 122 -19.97 -2.62 -25.54
C ARG A 122 -20.78 -3.91 -25.63
N THR A 123 -20.52 -4.85 -24.73
CA THR A 123 -21.26 -6.13 -24.70
C THR A 123 -22.73 -5.90 -24.34
N LYS A 124 -23.01 -5.01 -23.38
CA LYS A 124 -24.39 -4.65 -23.01
C LYS A 124 -25.13 -4.01 -24.19
N GLU A 125 -24.51 -3.03 -24.85
CA GLU A 125 -25.10 -2.36 -26.02
C GLU A 125 -25.43 -3.35 -27.15
N LEU A 126 -24.52 -4.27 -27.47
CA LEU A 126 -24.73 -5.29 -28.49
C LEU A 126 -25.82 -6.29 -28.11
N VAL A 127 -25.92 -6.65 -26.83
CA VAL A 127 -26.97 -7.53 -26.31
C VAL A 127 -28.33 -6.85 -26.42
N GLU A 128 -28.42 -5.58 -26.03
CA GLU A 128 -29.64 -4.78 -26.17
C GLU A 128 -30.07 -4.65 -27.63
N ALA A 129 -29.16 -4.28 -28.53
CA ALA A 129 -29.43 -4.21 -29.96
C ALA A 129 -29.92 -5.55 -30.53
N ARG A 130 -29.32 -6.67 -30.11
CA ARG A 130 -29.77 -8.02 -30.49
C ARG A 130 -31.20 -8.30 -29.99
N HIS A 131 -31.53 -7.89 -28.77
CA HIS A 131 -32.89 -8.05 -28.23
C HIS A 131 -33.90 -7.22 -29.01
N VAL A 132 -33.59 -5.96 -29.32
CA VAL A 132 -34.45 -5.10 -30.16
C VAL A 132 -34.73 -5.77 -31.51
N LEU A 133 -33.69 -6.23 -32.20
CA LEU A 133 -33.84 -6.88 -33.51
C LEU A 133 -34.74 -8.13 -33.45
N ARG A 134 -34.60 -8.95 -32.40
CA ARG A 134 -35.43 -10.15 -32.22
C ARG A 134 -36.90 -9.84 -32.00
N GLU A 135 -37.20 -8.88 -31.13
CA GLU A 135 -38.59 -8.49 -30.84
C GLU A 135 -39.23 -7.80 -32.06
N THR A 136 -38.48 -6.96 -32.79
CA THR A 136 -39.00 -6.32 -34.00
C THR A 136 -39.25 -7.29 -35.13
N ALA A 137 -38.49 -8.39 -35.23
CA ALA A 137 -38.68 -9.42 -36.26
C ALA A 137 -39.98 -10.25 -36.09
N VAL A 138 -40.64 -10.17 -34.93
CA VAL A 138 -41.97 -10.74 -34.70
C VAL A 138 -43.08 -9.73 -35.04
N PHE A 139 -42.76 -8.44 -34.98
CA PHE A 139 -43.69 -7.34 -35.23
C PHE A 139 -43.76 -6.87 -36.70
N PHE A 140 -42.66 -7.02 -37.44
CA PHE A 140 -42.55 -6.70 -38.88
C PHE A 140 -42.37 -7.99 -39.70
#